data_AF-A0A433UDH4-F1
#
_entry.id   AF-A0A433UDH4-F1
#
_cell.length_a   1.000
_cell.length_b   1.000
_cell.length_c   1.000
_cell.angle_alpha   90.00
_cell.angle_beta   90.00
_cell.angle_gamma   90.00
#
_symmetry.space_group_name_H-M   'P 1'
#
loop_
_entity.id
_entity.type
_entity.pdbx_description
1 polymer ?
#
loop_
_entity_poly.entity_id
_entity_poly.type
_entity_poly.pdbx_seq_one_letter_code
_entity_poly.pdbx_strand_id
1 'polypeptide(L)'
;MMCLMSDRDANMKLFNKKMLQYTRDLLGSDSTIEFLHCNAHFLVAMADATEKGLKYQESAIVEKLGRDKNSAFHRFSSCNETAVCKIIRTASDVFGPRGERLFGDLDYSMVKRRTASIYLHSTVNMWKHNGTTTISKIKSSSERRAILESAKKNAKKLKLKNKAAVKAPRDAVKRKTELNERKKKEKEIDDKDRQAALLTYLLSQGGLCHTKEELDALMSGPQPLQRLKVEMRFRKYYMKASELRLTGKF
;
A
#
# COMPACT_ATOMS: atom_id res chain seq x y z
N MET A 1 0.97 -29.75 5.39
CA MET A 1 1.32 -28.31 5.41
C MET A 1 0.22 -27.57 4.66
N MET A 2 -0.76 -26.99 5.37
CA MET A 2 -1.85 -26.23 4.75
C MET A 2 -1.40 -24.78 4.56
N CYS A 3 -1.13 -24.37 3.31
CA CYS A 3 -0.99 -22.96 2.98
C CYS A 3 -2.39 -22.32 3.05
N LEU A 4 -2.64 -21.53 4.10
CA LEU A 4 -3.80 -20.65 4.17
C LEU A 4 -3.64 -19.61 3.05
N MET A 5 -4.46 -19.73 1.99
CA MET A 5 -4.56 -18.72 0.95
C MET A 5 -4.83 -17.38 1.64
N SER A 6 -3.99 -16.38 1.37
CA SER A 6 -4.20 -15.05 1.94
C SER A 6 -5.57 -14.50 1.51
N ASP A 7 -6.23 -13.72 2.35
CA ASP A 7 -7.51 -13.06 1.99
C ASP A 7 -7.40 -12.29 0.66
N ARG A 8 -6.20 -11.84 0.30
CA ARG A 8 -5.94 -11.17 -0.97
C ARG A 8 -6.11 -12.11 -2.18
N ASP A 9 -5.61 -13.33 -2.10
CA ASP A 9 -5.72 -14.30 -3.19
C ASP A 9 -7.15 -14.80 -3.35
N ALA A 10 -7.86 -15.02 -2.24
CA ALA A 10 -9.28 -15.35 -2.26
C ALA A 10 -10.12 -14.22 -2.87
N ASN A 11 -9.85 -12.97 -2.47
CA ASN A 11 -10.50 -11.79 -3.05
C ASN A 11 -10.18 -11.62 -4.54
N MET A 12 -8.94 -11.88 -4.97
CA MET A 12 -8.60 -11.80 -6.39
C MET A 12 -9.25 -12.90 -7.22
N LYS A 13 -9.33 -14.12 -6.70
CA LYS A 13 -10.07 -15.20 -7.38
C LYS A 13 -11.55 -14.85 -7.52
N LEU A 14 -12.18 -14.30 -6.47
CA LEU A 14 -13.58 -13.88 -6.52
C LEU A 14 -13.79 -12.72 -7.49
N PHE A 15 -12.90 -11.73 -7.49
CA PHE A 15 -12.93 -10.61 -8.43
C PHE A 15 -12.80 -11.10 -9.88
N ASN A 16 -11.82 -11.96 -10.17
CA ASN A 16 -11.63 -12.55 -11.50
C ASN A 16 -12.86 -13.35 -11.93
N LYS A 17 -13.47 -14.12 -11.02
CA LYS A 17 -14.71 -14.87 -11.32
C LYS A 17 -15.86 -13.92 -11.68
N LYS A 18 -16.04 -12.84 -10.92
CA LYS A 18 -17.08 -11.83 -11.20
C LYS A 18 -16.81 -11.05 -12.48
N MET A 19 -15.55 -10.69 -12.76
CA MET A 19 -15.17 -10.05 -14.02
C MET A 19 -15.44 -10.98 -15.20
N LEU A 20 -15.04 -12.24 -15.14
CA LEU A 20 -15.31 -13.23 -16.21
C LEU A 20 -16.80 -13.47 -16.42
N GLN A 21 -17.60 -13.40 -15.36
CA GLN A 21 -19.05 -13.49 -15.46
C GLN A 21 -19.63 -12.24 -16.10
N TYR A 22 -19.24 -11.05 -15.64
CA TYR A 22 -19.64 -9.78 -16.23
C TYR A 22 -19.24 -9.66 -17.72
N THR A 23 -18.02 -10.08 -18.07
CA THR A 23 -17.54 -10.11 -19.46
C THR A 23 -18.40 -11.06 -20.31
N ARG A 24 -18.72 -12.26 -19.82
CA ARG A 24 -19.62 -13.19 -20.53
C ARG A 24 -21.03 -12.61 -20.69
N ASP A 25 -21.57 -12.01 -19.64
CA ASP A 25 -22.92 -11.47 -19.62
C ASP A 25 -23.05 -10.24 -20.54
N LEU A 26 -22.01 -9.41 -20.66
CA LEU A 26 -22.03 -8.15 -21.42
C LEU A 26 -21.56 -8.30 -22.87
N LEU A 27 -20.57 -9.15 -23.12
CA LEU A 27 -19.87 -9.24 -24.41
C LEU A 27 -20.18 -10.54 -25.17
N GLY A 28 -20.90 -11.48 -24.56
CA GLY A 28 -21.23 -12.77 -25.17
C GLY A 28 -20.03 -13.71 -25.30
N SER A 29 -20.19 -14.77 -26.10
CA SER A 29 -19.16 -15.79 -26.37
C SER A 29 -18.44 -15.56 -27.70
N ASP A 30 -18.06 -14.32 -28.00
CA ASP A 30 -17.28 -14.01 -29.19
C ASP A 30 -15.80 -14.38 -28.97
N SER A 31 -15.33 -15.35 -29.75
CA SER A 31 -13.93 -15.81 -29.77
C SER A 31 -12.91 -14.67 -29.94
N THR A 32 -13.28 -13.58 -30.61
CA THR A 32 -12.43 -12.40 -30.80
C THR A 32 -12.18 -11.67 -29.49
N ILE A 33 -13.20 -11.58 -28.63
CA ILE A 33 -13.14 -10.91 -27.34
C ILE A 33 -12.35 -11.77 -26.35
N GLU A 34 -12.52 -13.09 -26.41
CA GLU A 34 -11.71 -14.04 -25.64
C GLU A 34 -10.23 -13.95 -26.02
N PHE A 35 -9.92 -13.90 -27.32
CA PHE A 35 -8.55 -13.72 -27.82
C PHE A 35 -7.94 -12.40 -27.32
N LEU A 36 -8.66 -11.28 -27.40
CA LEU A 36 -8.20 -9.99 -26.89
C LEU A 36 -7.97 -10.02 -25.37
N HIS A 37 -8.87 -10.67 -24.62
CA HIS A 37 -8.73 -10.82 -23.18
C HIS A 37 -7.51 -11.66 -22.80
N CYS A 38 -7.31 -12.80 -23.46
CA CYS A 38 -6.13 -13.65 -23.25
C CYS A 38 -4.83 -12.91 -23.56
N ASN A 39 -4.79 -12.16 -24.67
CA ASN A 39 -3.63 -11.34 -25.02
C ASN A 39 -3.38 -10.22 -23.99
N ALA A 40 -4.42 -9.57 -23.49
CA ALA A 40 -4.27 -8.56 -22.44
C ALA A 40 -3.65 -9.16 -21.17
N HIS A 41 -4.10 -10.34 -20.71
CA HIS A 41 -3.50 -11.02 -19.56
C HIS A 41 -2.07 -11.47 -19.82
N PHE A 42 -1.78 -11.98 -21.02
CA PHE A 42 -0.42 -12.34 -21.42
C PHE A 42 0.51 -11.13 -21.37
N LEU A 43 0.09 -9.99 -21.91
CA LEU A 43 0.86 -8.74 -21.88
C LEU A 43 1.06 -8.24 -20.44
N VAL A 44 0.05 -8.35 -19.57
CA VAL A 44 0.19 -8.02 -18.14
C VAL A 44 1.19 -8.94 -17.44
N ALA A 45 1.12 -10.26 -17.70
CA ALA A 45 2.05 -11.23 -17.14
C ALA A 45 3.49 -10.99 -17.62
N MET A 46 3.67 -10.68 -18.91
CA MET A 46 4.96 -10.27 -19.45
C MET A 46 5.48 -9.01 -18.80
N ALA A 47 4.63 -8.00 -18.58
CA ALA A 47 5.03 -6.75 -17.91
C ALA A 47 5.50 -7.01 -16.47
N ASP A 48 4.77 -7.84 -15.71
CA ASP A 48 5.14 -8.21 -14.33
C ASP A 48 6.44 -9.04 -14.28
N ALA A 49 6.61 -10.01 -15.18
CA ALA A 49 7.83 -10.80 -15.30
C ALA A 49 9.04 -9.91 -15.65
N THR A 50 8.85 -8.98 -16.58
CA THR A 50 9.87 -8.01 -16.99
C THR A 50 10.23 -7.08 -15.82
N GLU A 51 9.23 -6.54 -15.10
CA GLU A 51 9.46 -5.73 -13.90
C GLU A 51 10.27 -6.48 -12.84
N LYS A 52 9.93 -7.74 -12.55
CA LYS A 52 10.66 -8.58 -11.59
C LYS A 52 12.11 -8.83 -12.03
N GLY A 53 12.32 -9.18 -13.29
CA GLY A 53 13.66 -9.36 -13.85
C GLY A 53 14.50 -8.09 -13.73
N LEU A 54 13.89 -6.93 -13.96
CA LEU A 54 14.57 -5.64 -13.87
C LEU A 54 14.85 -5.21 -12.43
N LYS A 55 13.93 -5.47 -11.49
CA LYS A 55 14.18 -5.30 -10.05
C LYS A 55 15.36 -6.14 -9.59
N TYR A 56 15.44 -7.39 -10.07
CA TYR A 56 16.56 -8.27 -9.77
C TYR A 56 17.88 -7.69 -10.27
N GLN A 57 17.94 -7.24 -11.53
CA GLN A 57 19.13 -6.59 -12.09
C GLN A 57 19.49 -5.27 -11.37
N GLU A 58 18.49 -4.44 -11.06
CA GLU A 58 18.66 -3.18 -10.33
C GLU A 58 19.20 -3.42 -8.91
N SER A 59 18.77 -4.51 -8.24
CA SER A 59 19.27 -4.88 -6.92
C SER A 59 20.75 -5.30 -6.91
N ALA A 60 21.29 -5.71 -8.06
CA ALA A 60 22.71 -6.03 -8.21
C ALA A 60 23.58 -4.77 -8.39
N ILE A 61 22.97 -3.60 -8.68
CA ILE A 61 23.68 -2.33 -8.83
C ILE A 61 23.86 -1.71 -7.44
N VAL A 62 25.08 -1.75 -6.90
CA VAL A 62 25.41 -1.27 -5.55
C VAL A 62 25.37 0.26 -5.44
N GLU A 63 25.64 0.98 -6.54
CA GLU A 63 25.63 2.44 -6.57
C GLU A 63 24.32 3.02 -7.08
N LYS A 64 23.86 4.12 -6.46
CA LYS A 64 22.73 4.90 -6.98
C LYS A 64 23.12 5.55 -8.31
N LEU A 65 22.32 5.34 -9.36
CA LEU A 65 22.55 5.91 -10.69
C LEU A 65 21.67 7.13 -10.98
N GLY A 66 22.14 7.98 -11.89
CA GLY A 66 21.37 9.07 -12.47
C GLY A 66 20.74 10.02 -11.45
N ARG A 67 19.41 10.17 -11.53
CA ARG A 67 18.63 11.08 -10.67
C ARG A 67 18.77 10.75 -9.19
N ASP A 68 18.89 9.47 -8.84
CA ASP A 68 18.94 9.04 -7.45
C ASP A 68 20.34 9.23 -6.83
N LYS A 69 21.36 9.47 -7.66
CA LYS A 69 22.69 9.95 -7.24
C LYS A 69 22.69 11.46 -6.90
N ASN A 70 21.74 12.21 -7.46
CA ASN A 70 21.72 13.67 -7.33
C ASN A 70 20.85 14.12 -6.13
N SER A 71 21.48 14.78 -5.17
CA SER A 71 20.84 15.25 -3.93
C SER A 71 19.67 16.22 -4.15
N ALA A 72 19.65 16.94 -5.27
CA ALA A 72 18.54 17.82 -5.65
C ALA A 72 17.22 17.05 -5.82
N PHE A 73 17.28 15.74 -6.06
CA PHE A 73 16.12 14.87 -6.29
C PHE A 73 15.87 13.87 -5.16
N HIS A 74 16.44 14.07 -3.96
CA HIS A 74 16.28 13.14 -2.82
C HIS A 74 14.80 12.88 -2.44
N ARG A 75 13.88 13.80 -2.76
CA ARG A 75 12.43 13.62 -2.53
C ARG A 75 11.79 12.60 -3.47
N PHE A 76 12.47 12.26 -4.57
CA PHE A 76 12.01 11.32 -5.59
C PHE A 76 12.82 10.02 -5.60
N SER A 77 13.91 9.93 -4.82
CA SER A 77 14.78 8.75 -4.70
C SER A 77 14.19 7.63 -3.83
N SER A 78 12.90 7.71 -3.51
CA SER A 78 12.16 6.77 -2.66
C SER A 78 10.93 6.17 -3.34
N CYS A 79 10.72 6.43 -4.64
CA CYS A 79 9.72 5.67 -5.39
C CYS A 79 10.26 4.26 -5.62
N ASN A 80 9.61 3.25 -5.02
CA ASN A 80 9.84 1.81 -5.25
C ASN A 80 9.53 1.36 -6.71
N GLU A 81 9.44 2.31 -7.64
CA GLU A 81 9.19 2.12 -9.06
C GLU A 81 10.55 2.07 -9.76
N THR A 82 10.83 0.96 -10.45
CA THR A 82 12.10 0.76 -11.16
C THR A 82 12.30 1.82 -12.24
N ALA A 83 13.56 2.05 -12.62
CA ALA A 83 13.88 2.92 -13.77
C ALA A 83 13.12 2.52 -15.04
N VAL A 84 12.87 1.22 -15.24
CA VAL A 84 12.16 0.73 -16.42
C VAL A 84 10.65 0.89 -16.32
N CYS A 85 10.02 0.71 -15.16
CA CYS A 85 8.61 1.05 -15.00
C CYS A 85 8.36 2.53 -15.32
N LYS A 86 9.30 3.42 -14.96
CA LYS A 86 9.27 4.83 -15.36
C LYS A 86 9.36 4.99 -16.87
N ILE A 87 10.29 4.31 -17.54
CA ILE A 87 10.45 4.37 -19.01
C ILE A 87 9.21 3.82 -19.72
N ILE A 88 8.68 2.66 -19.31
CA ILE A 88 7.47 2.05 -19.91
C ILE A 88 6.27 2.97 -19.70
N ARG A 89 6.11 3.56 -18.52
CA ARG A 89 5.05 4.52 -18.25
C ARG A 89 5.21 5.78 -19.09
N THR A 90 6.41 6.36 -19.14
CA THR A 90 6.71 7.49 -20.01
C THR A 90 6.48 7.16 -21.48
N ALA A 91 6.90 6.00 -21.95
CA ALA A 91 6.65 5.53 -23.31
C ALA A 91 5.16 5.31 -23.58
N SER A 92 4.40 4.77 -22.62
CA SER A 92 2.96 4.60 -22.72
C SER A 92 2.22 5.95 -22.69
N ASP A 93 2.74 6.91 -21.93
CA ASP A 93 2.24 8.28 -21.86
C ASP A 93 2.61 9.07 -23.13
N VAL A 94 3.72 8.74 -23.82
CA VAL A 94 4.16 9.39 -25.07
C VAL A 94 3.49 8.76 -26.29
N PHE A 95 3.51 7.43 -26.39
CA PHE A 95 3.08 6.66 -27.56
C PHE A 95 1.68 6.05 -27.40
N GLY A 96 1.07 6.12 -26.23
CA GLY A 96 -0.31 5.65 -26.05
C GLY A 96 -1.29 6.53 -26.86
N PRO A 97 -2.49 6.02 -27.19
CA PRO A 97 -3.50 6.75 -27.97
C PRO A 97 -4.02 8.04 -27.28
N ARG A 98 -3.56 8.31 -26.05
CA ARG A 98 -3.85 9.52 -25.28
C ARG A 98 -2.66 10.49 -25.20
N GLY A 99 -1.47 10.09 -25.64
CA GLY A 99 -0.20 10.73 -25.32
C GLY A 99 0.09 12.03 -26.05
N GLU A 100 -0.21 12.09 -27.35
CA GLU A 100 0.14 13.25 -28.17
C GLU A 100 -0.56 14.57 -27.77
N ARG A 101 -1.70 14.52 -27.07
CA ARG A 101 -2.44 15.73 -26.66
C ARG A 101 -2.33 16.09 -25.19
N LEU A 102 -1.91 15.17 -24.32
CA LEU A 102 -1.94 15.35 -22.86
C LEU A 102 -0.62 15.88 -22.28
N PHE A 103 0.50 15.61 -22.93
CA PHE A 103 1.83 15.95 -22.39
C PHE A 103 2.00 17.47 -22.21
N GLY A 104 1.65 18.26 -23.23
CA GLY A 104 1.77 19.72 -23.15
C GLY A 104 0.89 20.35 -22.08
N ASP A 105 -0.32 19.84 -21.87
CA ASP A 105 -1.29 20.40 -20.92
C ASP A 105 -1.02 19.98 -19.46
N LEU A 106 -0.57 18.74 -19.25
CA LEU A 106 -0.18 18.24 -17.93
C LEU A 106 1.14 18.89 -17.50
N ASP A 107 2.14 18.93 -18.38
CA ASP A 107 3.41 19.61 -18.09
C ASP A 107 3.20 21.11 -17.87
N TYR A 108 2.39 21.78 -18.70
CA TYR A 108 2.03 23.18 -18.45
C TYR A 108 1.33 23.37 -17.09
N SER A 109 0.40 22.47 -16.74
CA SER A 109 -0.30 22.52 -15.45
C SER A 109 0.66 22.28 -14.28
N MET A 110 1.57 21.31 -14.39
CA MET A 110 2.57 21.02 -13.36
C MET A 110 3.64 22.12 -13.26
N VAL A 111 4.02 22.76 -14.36
CA VAL A 111 5.03 23.84 -14.38
C VAL A 111 4.46 25.16 -13.89
N LYS A 112 3.32 25.61 -14.44
CA LYS A 112 2.71 26.92 -14.12
C LYS A 112 1.83 26.88 -12.88
N ARG A 113 1.31 25.70 -12.49
CA ARG A 113 0.39 25.53 -11.35
C ARG A 113 0.80 24.33 -10.51
N ARG A 114 2.02 24.34 -9.97
CA ARG A 114 2.61 23.27 -9.14
C ARG A 114 1.73 22.78 -7.97
N THR A 115 0.80 23.61 -7.49
CA THR A 115 -0.14 23.29 -6.39
C THR A 115 -1.52 22.84 -6.86
N ALA A 116 -1.78 22.83 -8.17
CA ALA A 116 -3.03 22.31 -8.71
C ALA A 116 -3.07 20.79 -8.50
N SER A 117 -4.12 20.31 -7.84
CA SER A 117 -4.31 18.88 -7.67
C SER A 117 -4.54 18.20 -9.03
N ILE A 118 -4.19 16.92 -9.15
CA ILE A 118 -4.48 16.09 -10.34
C ILE A 118 -5.98 16.13 -10.70
N TYR A 119 -6.85 16.29 -9.70
CA TYR A 119 -8.29 16.50 -9.89
C TYR A 119 -8.64 17.80 -10.63
N LEU A 120 -7.86 18.87 -10.46
CA LEU A 120 -8.03 20.09 -11.23
C LEU A 120 -7.65 19.86 -12.70
N HIS A 121 -6.60 19.09 -12.97
CA HIS A 121 -6.18 18.75 -14.33
C HIS A 121 -7.25 17.93 -15.06
N SER A 122 -7.80 16.88 -14.44
CA SER A 122 -8.88 16.09 -15.06
C SER A 122 -10.13 16.94 -15.32
N THR A 123 -10.47 17.85 -14.40
CA THR A 123 -11.60 18.78 -14.57
C THR A 123 -11.39 19.75 -15.72
N VAL A 124 -10.18 20.32 -15.85
CA VAL A 124 -9.82 21.22 -16.96
C VAL A 124 -9.82 20.48 -18.29
N ASN A 125 -9.37 19.24 -18.33
CA ASN A 125 -9.41 18.43 -19.55
C ASN A 125 -10.84 18.09 -19.95
N MET A 126 -11.70 17.66 -19.00
CA MET A 126 -13.13 17.46 -19.30
C MET A 126 -13.77 18.75 -19.81
N TRP A 127 -13.43 19.90 -19.21
CA TRP A 127 -13.94 21.20 -19.63
C TRP A 127 -13.51 21.57 -21.07
N LYS A 128 -12.28 21.24 -21.46
CA LYS A 128 -11.77 21.42 -22.83
C LYS A 128 -12.43 20.45 -23.81
N HIS A 129 -12.52 19.17 -23.47
CA HIS A 129 -13.02 18.12 -24.37
C HIS A 129 -14.53 18.15 -24.58
N ASN A 130 -15.31 18.56 -23.57
CA ASN A 130 -16.76 18.67 -23.70
C ASN A 130 -17.20 19.92 -24.50
N GLY A 131 -16.28 20.59 -25.20
CA GLY A 131 -16.56 21.80 -25.98
C GLY A 131 -17.12 22.96 -25.15
N THR A 132 -16.97 22.92 -23.82
CA THR A 132 -17.59 23.90 -22.92
C THR A 132 -17.00 25.30 -23.13
N THR A 133 -15.72 25.36 -23.54
CA THR A 133 -15.06 26.59 -23.97
C THR A 133 -15.71 27.17 -25.23
N THR A 134 -16.04 26.33 -26.22
CA THR A 134 -16.70 26.74 -27.47
C THR A 134 -18.14 27.21 -27.22
N ILE A 135 -18.90 26.48 -26.39
CA ILE A 135 -20.26 26.86 -25.98
C ILE A 135 -20.26 28.23 -25.29
N SER A 136 -19.22 28.55 -24.52
CA SER A 136 -19.10 29.86 -23.88
C SER A 136 -18.88 31.00 -24.88
N LYS A 137 -18.20 30.76 -26.00
CA LYS A 137 -17.88 31.78 -27.01
C LYS A 137 -19.08 32.21 -27.85
N ILE A 138 -20.06 31.33 -28.00
CA ILE A 138 -21.28 31.58 -28.79
C ILE A 138 -22.28 32.48 -28.04
N LYS A 139 -22.16 32.58 -26.71
CA LYS A 139 -23.12 33.28 -25.84
C LYS A 139 -22.79 34.75 -25.62
N SER A 140 -23.84 35.56 -25.45
CA SER A 140 -23.70 36.97 -25.13
C SER A 140 -22.97 37.18 -23.79
N SER A 141 -22.41 38.37 -23.58
CA SER A 141 -21.63 38.67 -22.35
C SER A 141 -22.47 38.53 -21.08
N SER A 142 -23.75 38.93 -21.13
CA SER A 142 -24.69 38.81 -20.01
C SER A 142 -25.03 37.34 -19.70
N GLU A 143 -25.31 36.54 -20.71
CA GLU A 143 -25.59 35.10 -20.56
C GLU A 143 -24.39 34.34 -19.99
N ARG A 144 -23.17 34.66 -20.46
CA ARG A 144 -21.94 34.07 -19.90
C ARG A 144 -21.80 34.35 -18.41
N ARG A 145 -22.04 35.59 -17.96
CA ARG A 145 -22.00 35.93 -16.53
C ARG A 145 -23.06 35.15 -15.75
N ALA A 146 -24.29 35.07 -16.25
CA ALA A 146 -25.37 34.34 -15.60
C ALA A 146 -25.04 32.84 -15.43
N ILE A 147 -24.48 32.20 -16.46
CA ILE A 147 -24.06 30.80 -16.42
C ILE A 147 -22.91 30.60 -15.41
N LEU A 148 -21.92 31.49 -15.40
CA LEU A 148 -20.81 31.42 -14.45
C LEU A 148 -21.29 31.58 -13.01
N GLU A 149 -22.21 32.50 -12.73
CA GLU A 149 -22.78 32.66 -11.39
C GLU A 149 -23.61 31.45 -10.96
N SER A 150 -24.42 30.89 -11.87
CA SER A 150 -25.13 29.63 -11.63
C SER A 150 -24.17 28.47 -11.35
N ALA A 151 -23.11 28.33 -12.15
CA ALA A 151 -22.09 27.31 -11.96
C ALA A 151 -21.35 27.47 -10.61
N LYS A 152 -21.03 28.70 -10.18
CA LYS A 152 -20.44 28.97 -8.86
C LYS A 152 -21.37 28.54 -7.72
N LYS A 153 -22.66 28.87 -7.81
CA LYS A 153 -23.66 28.46 -6.82
C LYS A 153 -23.78 26.93 -6.75
N ASN A 154 -23.85 26.27 -7.90
CA ASN A 154 -23.91 24.81 -7.98
C ASN A 154 -22.63 24.15 -7.46
N ALA A 155 -21.46 24.69 -7.78
CA ALA A 155 -20.19 24.19 -7.27
C ALA A 155 -20.11 24.31 -5.74
N LYS A 156 -20.60 25.40 -5.15
CA LYS A 156 -20.68 25.57 -3.68
C LYS A 156 -21.61 24.52 -3.07
N LYS A 157 -22.79 24.30 -3.66
CA LYS A 157 -23.74 23.27 -3.21
C LYS A 157 -23.15 21.86 -3.29
N LEU A 158 -22.47 21.53 -4.39
CA LEU A 158 -21.81 20.25 -4.59
C LEU A 158 -20.66 20.03 -3.60
N LYS A 159 -19.84 21.06 -3.35
CA LYS A 159 -18.78 21.02 -2.34
C LYS A 159 -19.34 20.74 -0.94
N LEU A 160 -20.44 21.37 -0.56
CA LEU A 160 -21.10 21.13 0.72
C LEU A 160 -21.66 19.70 0.81
N LYS A 161 -22.32 19.22 -0.25
CA LYS A 161 -22.82 17.84 -0.33
C LYS A 161 -21.69 16.82 -0.21
N ASN A 162 -20.60 17.01 -0.95
CA ASN A 162 -19.44 16.12 -0.90
C ASN A 162 -18.74 16.17 0.47
N LYS A 163 -18.61 17.36 1.07
CA LYS A 163 -18.05 17.51 2.41
C LYS A 163 -18.89 16.75 3.44
N ALA A 164 -20.22 16.82 3.35
CA ALA A 164 -21.12 16.07 4.21
C ALA A 164 -21.00 14.55 3.98
N ALA A 165 -20.99 14.11 2.72
CA ALA A 165 -20.87 12.70 2.35
C ALA A 165 -19.54 12.07 2.80
N VAL A 166 -18.44 12.83 2.75
CA VAL A 166 -17.09 12.34 3.13
C VAL A 166 -16.85 12.44 4.64
N LYS A 167 -17.60 13.29 5.38
CA LYS A 167 -17.41 13.48 6.81
C LYS A 167 -17.60 12.18 7.60
N ALA A 168 -18.71 11.47 7.40
CA ALA A 168 -19.00 10.24 8.15
C ALA A 168 -17.97 9.11 7.90
N PRO A 169 -17.59 8.78 6.65
CA PRO A 169 -16.51 7.83 6.39
C PRO A 169 -15.17 8.24 6.99
N ARG A 170 -14.81 9.53 6.90
CA ARG A 170 -13.56 10.05 7.47
C ARG A 170 -13.54 9.92 8.99
N ASP A 171 -14.64 10.25 9.66
CA ASP A 171 -14.77 10.11 11.11
C ASP A 171 -14.75 8.64 11.53
N ALA A 172 -15.35 7.74 10.74
CA ALA A 172 -15.29 6.29 10.98
C ALA A 172 -13.86 5.74 10.87
N VAL A 173 -13.11 6.15 9.85
CA VAL A 173 -11.69 5.79 9.70
C VAL A 173 -10.87 6.31 10.88
N LYS A 174 -11.09 7.58 11.27
CA LYS A 174 -10.38 8.19 12.41
C LYS A 174 -10.63 7.41 13.71
N ARG A 175 -11.90 7.09 14.01
CA ARG A 175 -12.27 6.28 15.20
C ARG A 175 -11.65 4.88 15.17
N LYS A 176 -11.61 4.23 14.01
CA LYS A 176 -10.98 2.92 13.85
C LYS A 176 -9.47 2.98 14.13
N THR A 177 -8.79 4.02 13.63
CA THR A 177 -7.36 4.24 13.90
C THR A 177 -7.11 4.48 15.38
N GLU A 178 -7.89 5.35 16.03
CA GLU A 178 -7.76 5.63 17.48
C GLU A 178 -8.01 4.38 18.32
N LEU A 179 -9.01 3.56 17.97
CA LEU A 179 -9.28 2.28 18.65
C LEU A 179 -8.12 1.30 18.50
N ASN A 180 -7.54 1.20 17.30
CA ASN A 180 -6.39 0.34 17.04
C ASN A 180 -5.16 0.79 17.84
N GLU A 181 -4.93 2.09 17.96
CA GLU A 181 -3.84 2.64 18.77
C GLU A 181 -4.03 2.35 20.26
N ARG A 182 -5.27 2.45 20.78
CA ARG A 182 -5.58 2.08 22.17
C ARG A 182 -5.32 0.59 22.43
N LYS A 183 -5.84 -0.28 21.57
CA LYS A 183 -5.61 -1.74 21.67
C LYS A 183 -4.13 -2.10 21.59
N LYS A 184 -3.35 -1.38 20.77
CA LYS A 184 -1.90 -1.56 20.68
C LYS A 184 -1.23 -1.20 22.01
N LYS A 185 -1.58 -0.06 22.61
CA LYS A 185 -1.03 0.38 23.91
C LYS A 185 -1.42 -0.55 25.05
N GLU A 186 -2.68 -1.00 25.10
CA GLU A 186 -3.15 -1.99 26.08
C GLU A 186 -2.35 -3.29 25.98
N LYS A 187 -2.17 -3.81 24.75
CA LYS A 187 -1.35 -4.99 24.52
C LYS A 187 0.12 -4.80 24.94
N GLU A 188 0.69 -3.63 24.68
CA GLU A 188 2.06 -3.31 25.11
C GLU A 188 2.19 -3.23 26.65
N ILE A 189 1.15 -2.78 27.37
CA ILE A 189 1.11 -2.78 28.84
C ILE A 189 0.97 -4.22 29.35
N ASP A 190 0.01 -4.99 28.83
CA ASP A 190 -0.18 -6.40 29.20
C ASP A 190 1.09 -7.24 28.98
N ASP A 191 1.80 -7.00 27.88
CA ASP A 191 3.05 -7.69 27.56
C ASP A 191 4.17 -7.29 28.54
N LYS A 192 4.22 -6.03 29.01
CA LYS A 192 5.16 -5.57 30.06
C LYS A 192 4.81 -6.13 31.43
N ASP A 193 3.54 -6.22 31.78
CA ASP A 193 3.11 -6.79 33.07
C ASP A 193 3.41 -8.29 33.12
N ARG A 194 3.20 -9.00 32.00
CA ARG A 194 3.63 -10.40 31.85
C ARG A 194 5.15 -10.56 31.95
N GLN A 195 5.92 -9.62 31.41
CA GLN A 195 7.38 -9.58 31.56
C GLN A 195 7.79 -9.43 33.02
N ALA A 196 7.22 -8.44 33.70
CA ALA A 196 7.50 -8.19 35.12
C ALA A 196 7.14 -9.41 35.98
N ALA A 197 5.98 -10.04 35.74
CA ALA A 197 5.57 -11.24 36.46
C ALA A 197 6.53 -12.42 36.25
N LEU A 198 6.99 -12.66 35.02
CA LEU A 198 7.97 -13.72 34.73
C LEU A 198 9.33 -13.44 35.35
N LEU A 199 9.78 -12.18 35.34
CA LEU A 199 11.04 -11.78 35.96
C LEU A 199 10.98 -11.94 37.48
N THR A 200 9.91 -11.46 38.12
CA THR A 200 9.68 -11.65 39.57
C THR A 200 9.65 -13.12 39.94
N TYR A 201 9.00 -13.97 39.13
CA TYR A 201 9.00 -15.41 39.35
C TYR A 201 10.43 -15.98 39.25
N LEU A 202 11.20 -15.65 38.22
CA LEU A 202 12.58 -16.13 38.07
C LEU A 202 13.49 -15.65 39.22
N LEU A 203 13.37 -14.39 39.63
CA LEU A 203 14.14 -13.84 40.75
C LEU A 203 13.82 -14.56 42.07
N SER A 204 12.54 -14.88 42.33
CA SER A 204 12.16 -15.66 43.52
C SER A 204 12.68 -17.11 43.50
N GLN A 205 13.07 -17.60 42.33
CA GLN A 205 13.63 -18.93 42.11
C GLN A 205 15.16 -18.92 42.03
N GLY A 206 15.84 -17.83 42.42
CA GLY A 206 17.30 -17.76 42.41
C GLY A 206 17.94 -17.20 41.13
N GLY A 207 17.15 -16.64 40.22
CA GLY A 207 17.63 -15.94 39.02
C GLY A 207 17.66 -16.78 37.74
N LEU A 208 18.35 -16.25 36.72
CA LEU A 208 18.57 -16.95 35.45
C LEU A 208 19.79 -17.85 35.56
N CYS A 209 19.69 -19.08 35.05
CA CYS A 209 20.83 -19.97 34.96
C CYS A 209 21.77 -19.48 33.84
N HIS A 210 23.01 -19.16 34.16
CA HIS A 210 24.07 -18.81 33.23
C HIS A 210 25.01 -19.98 32.97
N THR A 211 25.22 -20.86 33.96
CA THR A 211 26.13 -22.00 33.84
C THR A 211 25.39 -23.34 33.76
N LYS A 212 26.13 -24.38 33.34
CA LYS A 212 25.60 -25.75 33.33
C LYS A 212 25.34 -26.25 34.76
N GLU A 213 26.19 -25.89 35.74
CA GLU A 213 25.96 -26.31 37.12
C GLU A 213 24.65 -25.73 37.69
N GLU A 214 24.35 -24.47 37.35
CA GLU A 214 23.09 -23.83 37.75
C GLU A 214 21.87 -24.51 37.10
N LEU A 215 22.01 -24.96 35.85
CA LEU A 215 20.98 -25.74 35.17
C LEU A 215 20.77 -27.11 35.82
N ASP A 216 21.85 -27.82 36.16
CA ASP A 216 21.79 -29.12 36.82
C ASP A 216 21.20 -29.00 38.24
N ALA A 217 21.53 -27.92 38.96
CA ALA A 217 20.91 -27.59 40.25
C ALA A 217 19.41 -27.27 40.11
N LEU A 218 19.01 -26.56 39.05
CA LEU A 218 17.61 -26.29 38.74
C LEU A 218 16.84 -27.58 38.41
N MET A 219 17.46 -28.51 37.69
CA MET A 219 16.88 -29.81 37.34
C MET A 219 16.72 -30.75 38.55
N SER A 220 17.55 -30.56 39.58
CA SER A 220 17.49 -31.33 40.84
C SER A 220 16.47 -30.76 41.83
N GLY A 221 15.90 -29.58 41.57
CA GLY A 221 14.94 -28.91 42.44
C GLY A 221 13.48 -29.36 42.25
N PRO A 222 12.55 -28.84 43.06
CA PRO A 222 11.12 -29.10 42.89
C PRO A 222 10.59 -28.50 41.58
N GLN A 223 9.79 -29.29 40.85
CA GLN A 223 9.16 -28.91 39.57
C GLN A 223 10.14 -28.43 38.47
N PRO A 224 11.18 -29.21 38.13
CA PRO A 224 12.26 -28.77 37.25
C PRO A 224 11.79 -28.40 35.85
N LEU A 225 10.83 -29.17 35.30
CA LEU A 225 10.24 -28.91 33.99
C LEU A 225 9.48 -27.58 33.91
N GLN A 226 8.83 -27.18 35.01
CA GLN A 226 8.08 -25.92 35.04
C GLN A 226 9.04 -24.73 35.07
N ARG A 227 10.10 -24.82 35.88
CA ARG A 227 11.14 -23.79 35.95
C ARG A 227 11.87 -23.64 34.61
N LEU A 228 12.27 -24.75 33.99
CA LEU A 228 12.90 -24.75 32.67
C LEU A 228 11.98 -24.14 31.58
N LYS A 229 10.68 -24.46 31.60
CA LYS A 229 9.70 -23.85 30.68
C LYS A 229 9.60 -22.33 30.84
N VAL A 230 9.63 -21.83 32.07
CA VAL A 230 9.58 -20.39 32.35
C VAL A 230 10.86 -19.71 31.87
N GLU A 231 12.02 -20.31 32.13
CA GLU A 231 13.30 -19.78 31.67
C GLU A 231 13.42 -19.76 30.14
N MET A 232 13.01 -20.84 29.47
CA MET A 232 12.97 -20.91 28.00
C MET A 232 12.02 -19.86 27.41
N ARG A 233 10.85 -19.66 28.02
CA ARG A 233 9.92 -18.59 27.60
C ARG A 233 10.57 -17.23 27.76
N PHE A 234 11.23 -16.98 28.89
CA PHE A 234 11.90 -15.71 29.15
C PHE A 234 12.99 -15.43 28.10
N ARG A 235 13.87 -16.40 27.83
CA ARG A 235 14.94 -16.23 26.84
C ARG A 235 14.41 -16.10 25.41
N LYS A 236 13.43 -16.91 25.03
CA LYS A 236 12.84 -16.87 23.68
C LYS A 236 12.13 -15.54 23.39
N TYR A 237 11.30 -15.09 24.32
CA TYR A 237 10.46 -13.90 24.09
C TYR A 237 11.20 -12.58 24.37
N TYR A 238 12.15 -12.55 25.31
CA TYR A 238 12.71 -11.28 25.79
C TYR A 238 14.17 -11.06 25.42
N MET A 239 15.01 -12.10 25.43
CA MET A 239 16.39 -11.98 24.96
C MET A 239 16.47 -11.98 23.42
N LYS A 240 15.35 -12.24 22.73
CA LYS A 240 15.30 -12.47 21.28
C LYS A 240 16.38 -13.45 20.82
N ALA A 241 16.75 -14.40 21.68
CA ALA A 241 17.73 -15.42 21.37
C ALA A 241 17.12 -16.30 20.27
N SER A 242 17.51 -16.03 19.01
CA SER A 242 16.94 -16.66 17.83
C SER A 242 17.26 -18.15 17.74
N GLU A 243 18.27 -18.62 18.49
CA GLU A 243 18.67 -20.01 18.55
C GLU A 243 19.05 -20.44 19.96
N LEU A 244 18.08 -20.92 20.75
CA LEU A 244 18.38 -21.76 21.91
C LEU A 244 18.50 -23.20 21.44
N ARG A 245 19.71 -23.62 21.07
CA ARG A 245 20.01 -25.04 20.81
C ARG A 245 20.21 -25.73 22.15
N LEU A 246 19.29 -26.61 22.53
CA LEU A 246 19.51 -27.55 23.63
C LEU A 246 20.55 -28.58 23.17
N THR A 247 21.82 -28.29 23.42
CA THR A 247 22.90 -29.26 23.19
C THR A 247 23.03 -30.15 24.43
N GLY A 248 22.23 -31.20 24.50
CA GLY A 248 22.32 -32.24 25.52
C GLY A 248 21.79 -33.56 24.97
N LYS A 249 22.57 -34.64 25.09
CA LYS A 249 22.08 -36.00 24.89
C LYS A 249 21.19 -36.34 26.09
N PHE A 250 19.88 -36.48 25.85
CA PHE A 250 18.95 -37.09 26.79
C PHE A 250 19.22 -38.59 26.88
#